data_AF-A0A2V4V1M6-F1
#
_entry.id   AF-A0A2V4V1M6-F1
#
_cell.length_a   1.000
_cell.length_b   1.000
_cell.length_c   1.000
_cell.angle_alpha   90.00
_cell.angle_beta   90.00
_cell.angle_gamma   90.00
#
_symmetry.space_group_name_H-M   'P 1'
#
loop_
_entity.id
_entity.type
_entity.pdbx_description
1 polymer ?
#
loop_
_entity_poly.entity_id
_entity_poly.type
_entity_poly.pdbx_seq_one_letter_code
_entity_poly.pdbx_strand_id
1 'polypeptide(L)'
;METITTNLSTLDLANKLAENITKSGLSIFDEIPIGDATYWIPSSELEVLLNNKLVGIDLGSLPIKTRSKVVKTLICEALGYPVPKTFKKTQPRYIGQNFDVYTQKANNFQVWNEEISPSRRYVLVRPSKQNVIVKVKVVSGEMLSTLDRTGKLTQKYQARLVTGSDKTELVSSEDTALLKALVSNSNSI
;
A
#
# COMPACT_ATOMS: atom_id res chain seq x y z
N MET A 1 -15.72 -31.53 -1.97
CA MET A 1 -16.38 -31.40 -0.65
C MET A 1 -15.38 -30.93 0.41
N GLU A 2 -14.13 -31.43 0.43
CA GLU A 2 -13.05 -30.95 1.32
C GLU A 2 -12.80 -29.43 1.26
N THR A 3 -12.67 -28.83 0.08
CA THR A 3 -12.36 -27.39 -0.05
C THR A 3 -13.42 -26.46 0.56
N ILE A 4 -14.70 -26.85 0.59
CA ILE A 4 -15.77 -26.02 1.17
C ILE A 4 -15.71 -26.09 2.69
N THR A 5 -15.52 -27.29 3.25
CA THR A 5 -15.41 -27.51 4.70
C THR A 5 -14.15 -26.85 5.28
N THR A 6 -13.00 -26.95 4.58
CA THR A 6 -11.77 -26.26 4.99
C THR A 6 -11.97 -24.74 5.00
N ASN A 7 -12.57 -24.17 3.94
CA ASN A 7 -12.81 -22.72 3.88
C ASN A 7 -13.78 -22.22 4.96
N LEU A 8 -14.80 -23.00 5.33
CA LEU A 8 -15.71 -22.66 6.43
C LEU A 8 -14.94 -22.60 7.76
N SER A 9 -14.13 -23.62 8.05
CA SER A 9 -13.31 -23.66 9.27
C SER A 9 -12.27 -22.54 9.35
N THR A 10 -11.66 -22.17 8.22
CA THR A 10 -10.70 -21.06 8.11
C THR A 10 -11.39 -19.72 8.32
N LEU A 11 -12.59 -19.52 7.78
CA LEU A 11 -13.37 -18.29 7.97
C LEU A 11 -13.82 -18.14 9.43
N ASP A 12 -14.25 -19.22 10.07
CA ASP A 12 -14.66 -19.20 11.49
C ASP A 12 -13.49 -18.81 12.41
N LEU A 13 -12.31 -19.37 12.17
CA LEU A 13 -11.10 -18.98 12.89
C LEU A 13 -10.76 -17.50 12.65
N ALA A 14 -10.84 -17.04 11.40
CA ALA A 14 -10.55 -15.66 11.06
C ALA A 14 -11.51 -14.67 11.75
N ASN A 15 -12.81 -14.97 11.77
CA ASN A 15 -13.82 -14.17 12.46
C ASN A 15 -13.56 -14.16 13.98
N LYS A 16 -13.23 -15.30 14.58
CA LYS A 16 -12.89 -15.39 16.00
C LYS A 16 -11.71 -14.48 16.37
N LEU A 17 -10.65 -14.48 15.55
CA LEU A 17 -9.48 -13.62 15.78
C LEU A 17 -9.82 -12.13 15.61
N ALA A 18 -10.64 -11.78 14.61
CA ALA A 18 -11.12 -10.41 14.44
C ALA A 18 -12.01 -9.94 15.62
N GLU A 19 -12.83 -10.83 16.17
CA GLU A 19 -13.61 -10.55 17.40
C GLU A 19 -12.71 -10.33 18.61
N ASN A 20 -11.64 -11.11 18.76
CA ASN A 20 -10.67 -10.91 19.84
C ASN A 20 -10.00 -9.53 19.75
N ILE A 21 -9.60 -9.11 18.54
CA ILE A 21 -9.07 -7.77 18.27
C ILE A 21 -10.10 -6.69 18.61
N THR A 22 -11.36 -6.91 18.20
CA THR A 22 -12.46 -5.98 18.51
C THR A 22 -12.63 -5.81 20.01
N LYS A 23 -12.60 -6.91 20.78
CA LYS A 23 -12.76 -6.91 22.24
C LYS A 23 -11.56 -6.32 22.98
N SER A 24 -10.35 -6.45 22.44
CA SER A 24 -9.15 -5.90 23.07
C SER A 24 -9.02 -4.38 22.89
N GLY A 25 -9.67 -3.81 21.87
CA GLY A 25 -9.58 -2.38 21.59
C GLY A 25 -8.21 -1.94 21.07
N LEU A 26 -7.37 -2.89 20.66
CA LEU A 26 -6.09 -2.61 20.02
C LEU A 26 -6.30 -1.76 18.77
N SER A 27 -5.35 -0.90 18.46
CA SER A 27 -5.26 -0.15 17.21
C SER A 27 -4.40 -0.88 16.18
N ILE A 28 -4.51 -0.48 14.90
CA ILE A 28 -3.65 -1.01 13.84
C ILE A 28 -2.15 -0.69 14.03
N PHE A 29 -1.82 0.19 14.98
CA PHE A 29 -0.45 0.62 15.27
C PHE A 29 0.18 -0.15 16.43
N ASP A 30 -0.61 -0.91 17.20
CA ASP A 30 -0.10 -1.69 18.31
C ASP A 30 0.57 -2.96 17.76
N GLU A 31 1.73 -3.29 18.33
CA GLU A 31 2.52 -4.44 17.93
C GLU A 31 1.86 -5.72 18.43
N ILE A 32 1.76 -6.72 17.53
CA ILE A 32 1.31 -8.07 17.86
C ILE A 32 2.41 -9.01 17.38
N PRO A 33 2.90 -9.91 18.24
CA PRO A 33 3.88 -10.92 17.84
C PRO A 33 3.36 -11.77 16.66
N ILE A 34 4.21 -12.02 15.68
CA ILE A 34 3.89 -12.91 14.57
C ILE A 34 3.61 -14.31 15.14
N GLY A 35 2.44 -14.87 14.81
CA GLY A 35 2.01 -16.17 15.33
C GLY A 35 1.30 -16.12 16.68
N ASP A 36 0.98 -14.94 17.21
CA ASP A 36 0.14 -14.80 18.40
C ASP A 36 -1.21 -15.52 18.22
N ALA A 37 -1.53 -16.44 19.12
CA ALA A 37 -2.71 -17.30 19.00
C ALA A 37 -4.05 -16.55 19.17
N THR A 38 -4.03 -15.32 19.69
CA THR A 38 -5.22 -14.56 20.07
C THR A 38 -5.52 -13.44 19.08
N TYR A 39 -4.49 -12.75 18.61
CA TYR A 39 -4.64 -11.50 17.84
C TYR A 39 -3.96 -11.53 16.47
N TRP A 40 -3.05 -12.48 16.20
CA TRP A 40 -2.42 -12.56 14.88
C TRP A 40 -3.26 -13.39 13.92
N ILE A 41 -3.71 -12.77 12.82
CA ILE A 41 -4.50 -13.47 11.79
C ILE A 41 -3.53 -14.06 10.76
N PRO A 42 -3.44 -15.40 10.61
CA PRO A 42 -2.54 -16.00 9.62
C PRO A 42 -2.98 -15.70 8.19
N SER A 43 -2.07 -15.87 7.23
CA SER A 43 -2.25 -15.36 5.86
C SER A 43 -3.44 -15.97 5.11
N SER A 44 -3.72 -17.27 5.32
CA SER A 44 -4.87 -17.96 4.74
C SER A 44 -6.19 -17.41 5.26
N GLU A 45 -6.30 -17.28 6.57
CA GLU A 45 -7.44 -16.74 7.31
C GLU A 45 -7.67 -15.28 6.94
N LEU A 46 -6.60 -14.48 6.87
CA LEU A 46 -6.64 -13.08 6.45
C LEU A 46 -7.16 -12.94 5.03
N GLU A 47 -6.70 -13.79 4.09
CA GLU A 47 -7.19 -13.77 2.71
C GLU A 47 -8.67 -14.12 2.64
N VAL A 48 -9.11 -15.18 3.32
CA VAL A 48 -10.51 -15.62 3.33
C VAL A 48 -11.42 -14.57 3.97
N LEU A 49 -11.01 -14.00 5.11
CA LEU A 49 -11.73 -12.94 5.80
C LEU A 49 -11.91 -11.70 4.92
N LEU A 50 -10.82 -11.22 4.31
CA LEU A 50 -10.89 -10.04 3.46
C LEU A 50 -11.69 -10.29 2.19
N ASN A 51 -11.61 -11.47 1.59
CA ASN A 51 -12.48 -11.80 0.46
C ASN A 51 -13.95 -11.82 0.87
N ASN A 52 -14.27 -12.44 2.01
CA ASN A 52 -15.64 -12.49 2.53
C ASN A 52 -16.21 -11.10 2.82
N LYS A 53 -15.42 -10.20 3.40
CA LYS A 53 -15.89 -8.88 3.84
C LYS A 53 -15.84 -7.80 2.76
N LEU A 54 -14.88 -7.85 1.83
CA LEU A 54 -14.64 -6.75 0.89
C LEU A 54 -15.15 -7.02 -0.53
N VAL A 55 -15.22 -8.28 -0.98
CA VAL A 55 -15.64 -8.58 -2.35
C VAL A 55 -17.10 -8.18 -2.55
N GLY A 56 -17.39 -7.54 -3.69
CA GLY A 56 -18.71 -6.98 -4.00
C GLY A 56 -18.91 -5.53 -3.57
N ILE A 57 -18.01 -4.95 -2.76
CA ILE A 57 -18.09 -3.54 -2.39
C ILE A 57 -17.72 -2.66 -3.59
N ASP A 58 -18.59 -1.72 -3.92
CA ASP A 58 -18.34 -0.68 -4.91
C ASP A 58 -17.55 0.48 -4.27
N LEU A 59 -16.37 0.77 -4.84
CA LEU A 59 -15.53 1.90 -4.42
C LEU A 59 -15.93 3.24 -5.08
N GLY A 60 -16.96 3.22 -5.94
CA GLY A 60 -17.54 4.36 -6.62
C GLY A 60 -16.58 5.07 -7.59
N SER A 61 -17.02 6.22 -8.10
CA SER A 61 -16.23 7.10 -8.98
C SER A 61 -15.25 8.02 -8.24
N LEU A 62 -14.89 7.68 -7.00
CA LEU A 62 -14.04 8.51 -6.14
C LEU A 62 -12.61 8.65 -6.70
N PRO A 63 -11.89 9.76 -6.43
CA PRO A 63 -10.48 9.90 -6.78
C PRO A 63 -9.61 8.77 -6.20
N ILE A 64 -8.48 8.45 -6.86
CA ILE A 64 -7.59 7.33 -6.50
C ILE A 64 -7.22 7.34 -5.01
N LYS A 65 -6.77 8.49 -4.48
CA LYS A 65 -6.35 8.63 -3.07
C LYS A 65 -7.50 8.36 -2.10
N THR A 66 -8.70 8.82 -2.45
CA THR A 66 -9.91 8.61 -1.66
C THR A 66 -10.29 7.14 -1.64
N ARG A 67 -10.27 6.46 -2.79
CA ARG A 67 -10.50 5.01 -2.85
C ARG A 67 -9.50 4.22 -2.01
N SER A 68 -8.21 4.58 -2.07
CA SER A 68 -7.20 3.92 -1.23
C SER A 68 -7.44 4.16 0.27
N LYS A 69 -8.00 5.31 0.67
CA LYS A 69 -8.39 5.56 2.07
C LYS A 69 -9.59 4.69 2.45
N VAL A 70 -10.62 4.63 1.59
CA VAL A 70 -11.82 3.79 1.79
C VAL A 70 -11.44 2.33 1.97
N VAL A 71 -10.60 1.77 1.09
CA VAL A 71 -10.16 0.37 1.21
C VAL A 71 -9.44 0.12 2.53
N LYS A 72 -8.59 1.04 2.98
CA LYS A 72 -7.90 0.89 4.28
C LYS A 72 -8.88 0.91 5.46
N THR A 73 -9.89 1.77 5.39
CA THR A 73 -10.98 1.82 6.38
C THR A 73 -11.75 0.50 6.42
N LEU A 74 -12.16 -0.02 5.27
CA LEU A 74 -12.85 -1.32 5.18
C LEU A 74 -12.02 -2.47 5.75
N ILE A 75 -10.70 -2.44 5.56
CA ILE A 75 -9.80 -3.45 6.14
C ILE A 75 -9.72 -3.31 7.66
N CYS A 76 -9.66 -2.09 8.22
CA CYS A 76 -9.72 -1.90 9.68
C CYS A 76 -11.00 -2.53 10.25
N GLU A 77 -12.15 -2.21 9.63
CA GLU A 77 -13.47 -2.73 10.03
C GLU A 77 -13.54 -4.26 9.92
N ALA A 78 -13.04 -4.83 8.82
CA ALA A 78 -13.01 -6.28 8.61
C ALA A 78 -12.17 -7.02 9.65
N LEU A 79 -11.11 -6.40 10.16
CA LEU A 79 -10.19 -6.99 11.15
C LEU A 79 -10.62 -6.71 12.60
N GLY A 80 -11.62 -5.87 12.83
CA GLY A 80 -12.04 -5.48 14.18
C GLY A 80 -11.25 -4.33 14.80
N TYR A 81 -10.39 -3.65 14.03
CA TYR A 81 -9.64 -2.49 14.52
C TYR A 81 -10.48 -1.21 14.47
N PRO A 82 -10.34 -0.30 15.45
CA PRO A 82 -10.88 1.04 15.34
C PRO A 82 -10.22 1.79 14.18
N VAL A 83 -11.04 2.46 13.37
CA VAL A 83 -10.55 3.22 12.22
C VAL A 83 -9.82 4.48 12.72
N PRO A 84 -8.51 4.64 12.44
CA PRO A 84 -7.80 5.83 12.89
C PRO A 84 -8.26 7.06 12.11
N LYS A 85 -8.28 8.23 12.78
CA LYS A 85 -8.57 9.52 12.13
C LYS A 85 -7.64 9.78 10.93
N THR A 86 -6.37 9.42 11.11
CA THR A 86 -5.32 9.55 10.10
C THR A 86 -4.47 8.28 10.08
N PHE A 87 -4.26 7.71 8.90
CA PHE A 87 -3.30 6.63 8.71
C PHE A 87 -1.88 7.21 8.72
N LYS A 88 -1.08 6.82 9.72
CA LYS A 88 0.33 7.21 9.81
C LYS A 88 1.08 6.72 8.56
N LYS A 89 2.09 7.48 8.14
CA LYS A 89 2.99 7.09 7.03
C LYS A 89 4.10 6.18 7.57
N THR A 90 3.72 5.05 8.13
CA THR A 90 4.62 3.99 8.61
C THR A 90 4.59 2.81 7.66
N GLN A 91 5.60 1.96 7.78
CA GLN A 91 5.75 0.73 7.01
C GLN A 91 6.14 -0.40 7.97
N PRO A 92 5.35 -1.48 8.08
CA PRO A 92 4.02 -1.65 7.49
C PRO A 92 3.00 -0.63 8.04
N ARG A 93 1.94 -0.33 7.27
CA ARG A 93 0.85 0.53 7.76
C ARG A 93 -0.01 -0.14 8.82
N TYR A 94 -0.18 -1.46 8.72
CA TYR A 94 -0.84 -2.29 9.72
C TYR A 94 0.26 -3.00 10.50
N ILE A 95 0.71 -2.40 11.61
CA ILE A 95 1.86 -2.86 12.38
C ILE A 95 1.52 -4.20 13.04
N GLY A 96 0.39 -4.27 13.76
CA GLY A 96 -0.03 -5.50 14.45
C GLY A 96 -0.23 -6.70 13.52
N GLN A 97 -0.57 -6.49 12.26
CA GLN A 97 -0.71 -7.59 11.29
C GLN A 97 0.46 -7.65 10.29
N ASN A 98 1.48 -6.81 10.46
CA ASN A 98 2.65 -6.72 9.59
C ASN A 98 2.33 -6.83 8.09
N PHE A 99 1.47 -5.94 7.59
CA PHE A 99 1.14 -5.88 6.16
C PHE A 99 0.90 -4.47 5.61
N ASP A 100 1.07 -4.34 4.29
CA ASP A 100 0.67 -3.17 3.52
C ASP A 100 -0.43 -3.49 2.50
N VAL A 101 -1.24 -2.48 2.16
CA VAL A 101 -2.40 -2.63 1.27
C VAL A 101 -2.16 -1.91 -0.06
N TYR A 102 -2.40 -2.62 -1.15
CA TYR A 102 -2.27 -2.13 -2.51
C TYR A 102 -3.55 -2.38 -3.29
N THR A 103 -4.21 -1.30 -3.73
CA THR A 103 -5.41 -1.39 -4.57
C THR A 103 -5.03 -1.12 -6.02
N GLN A 104 -5.16 -2.12 -6.89
CA GLN A 104 -4.67 -2.01 -8.28
C GLN A 104 -5.63 -2.65 -9.29
N LYS A 105 -5.86 -1.94 -10.40
CA LYS A 105 -6.63 -2.43 -11.57
C LYS A 105 -5.76 -3.11 -12.63
N ALA A 106 -4.45 -2.92 -12.57
CA ALA A 106 -3.50 -3.55 -13.48
C ALA A 106 -2.93 -4.83 -12.85
N ASN A 107 -2.44 -5.75 -13.68
CA ASN A 107 -1.75 -6.95 -13.23
C ASN A 107 -0.25 -6.72 -13.00
N ASN A 108 0.24 -5.53 -13.34
CA ASN A 108 1.63 -5.14 -13.08
C ASN A 108 1.73 -4.52 -11.69
N PHE A 109 2.22 -5.29 -10.73
CA PHE A 109 2.44 -4.85 -9.37
C PHE A 109 3.76 -4.09 -9.27
N GLN A 110 3.68 -2.79 -8.97
CA GLN A 110 4.85 -1.95 -8.74
C GLN A 110 4.84 -1.42 -7.31
N VAL A 111 5.90 -1.73 -6.56
CA VAL A 111 6.22 -1.07 -5.29
C VAL A 111 7.20 0.04 -5.63
N TRP A 112 6.84 1.28 -5.31
CA TRP A 112 7.67 2.45 -5.57
C TRP A 112 8.51 2.78 -4.35
N ASN A 113 9.80 3.04 -4.58
CA ASN A 113 10.76 3.60 -3.61
C ASN A 113 11.11 2.70 -2.40
N GLU A 114 10.91 1.39 -2.47
CA GLU A 114 11.28 0.46 -1.39
C GLU A 114 11.58 -0.92 -1.96
N GLU A 115 12.51 -1.63 -1.32
CA GLU A 115 12.72 -3.05 -1.55
C GLU A 115 11.58 -3.88 -0.94
N ILE A 116 11.30 -5.03 -1.54
CA ILE A 116 10.30 -5.95 -1.00
C ILE A 116 10.86 -6.59 0.26
N SER A 117 10.24 -6.36 1.41
CA SER A 117 10.65 -6.95 2.68
C SER A 117 10.14 -8.40 2.77
N PRO A 118 11.02 -9.41 2.88
CA PRO A 118 10.61 -10.82 2.87
C PRO A 118 9.63 -11.18 4.00
N SER A 119 9.81 -10.55 5.16
CA SER A 119 9.00 -10.78 6.37
C SER A 119 7.66 -10.05 6.36
N ARG A 120 7.43 -9.10 5.44
CA ARG A 120 6.18 -8.33 5.36
C ARG A 120 5.16 -9.04 4.47
N ARG A 121 3.87 -8.92 4.81
CA ARG A 121 2.76 -9.36 3.95
C ARG A 121 2.22 -8.21 3.11
N TYR A 122 1.70 -8.54 1.94
CA TYR A 122 1.17 -7.57 0.97
C TYR A 122 -0.25 -7.98 0.61
N VAL A 123 -1.21 -7.13 0.96
CA VAL A 123 -2.63 -7.31 0.67
C VAL A 123 -2.95 -6.61 -0.65
N LEU A 124 -3.15 -7.42 -1.68
CA LEU A 124 -3.47 -6.96 -3.04
C LEU A 124 -4.99 -6.98 -3.23
N VAL A 125 -5.58 -5.81 -3.36
CA VAL A 125 -7.02 -5.63 -3.61
C VAL A 125 -7.22 -5.34 -5.09
N ARG A 126 -8.05 -6.14 -5.76
CA ARG A 126 -8.38 -6.01 -7.18
C ARG A 126 -9.79 -5.47 -7.38
N PRO A 127 -9.95 -4.20 -7.79
CA PRO A 127 -11.22 -3.69 -8.31
C PRO A 127 -11.44 -4.08 -9.78
N SER A 128 -12.71 -4.19 -10.18
CA SER A 128 -13.15 -4.32 -11.56
C SER A 128 -13.03 -2.99 -12.32
N LYS A 129 -13.38 -3.01 -13.61
CA LYS A 129 -13.48 -1.78 -14.40
C LYS A 129 -14.50 -0.81 -13.78
N GLN A 130 -15.59 -1.35 -13.24
CA GLN A 130 -16.68 -0.66 -12.56
C GLN A 130 -16.37 -0.26 -11.10
N ASN A 131 -15.13 -0.43 -10.62
CA ASN A 131 -14.69 -0.11 -9.25
C ASN A 131 -15.24 -1.02 -8.14
N VAL A 132 -15.87 -2.14 -8.50
CA VAL A 132 -16.30 -3.17 -7.55
C VAL A 132 -15.10 -4.06 -7.18
N ILE A 133 -14.85 -4.31 -5.90
CA ILE A 133 -13.80 -5.25 -5.47
C ILE A 133 -14.19 -6.66 -5.91
N VAL A 134 -13.36 -7.30 -6.72
CA VAL A 134 -13.62 -8.66 -7.23
C VAL A 134 -12.80 -9.73 -6.52
N LYS A 135 -11.64 -9.37 -5.98
CA LYS A 135 -10.75 -10.31 -5.30
C LYS A 135 -9.76 -9.59 -4.39
N VAL A 136 -9.42 -10.26 -3.29
CA VAL A 136 -8.28 -9.92 -2.45
C VAL A 136 -7.29 -11.09 -2.46
N LYS A 137 -5.99 -10.79 -2.51
CA LYS A 137 -4.93 -11.79 -2.39
C LYS A 137 -3.93 -11.33 -1.33
N VAL A 138 -3.55 -12.22 -0.43
CA VAL A 138 -2.49 -11.96 0.55
C VAL A 138 -1.26 -12.74 0.10
N VAL A 139 -0.15 -12.03 -0.09
CA VAL A 139 1.13 -12.62 -0.51
C VAL A 139 2.24 -12.22 0.45
N SER A 140 3.18 -13.12 0.73
CA SER A 140 4.38 -12.78 1.49
C SER A 140 5.36 -12.01 0.60
N GLY A 141 6.23 -11.20 1.22
CA GLY A 141 7.32 -10.54 0.52
C GLY A 141 8.29 -11.53 -0.10
N GLU A 142 8.52 -12.68 0.53
CA GLU A 142 9.28 -13.79 -0.05
C GLU A 142 8.69 -14.25 -1.39
N MET A 143 7.37 -14.52 -1.43
CA MET A 143 6.68 -14.93 -2.66
C MET A 143 6.77 -13.83 -3.73
N LEU A 144 6.58 -12.56 -3.35
CA LEU A 144 6.71 -11.45 -4.28
C LEU A 144 8.13 -11.28 -4.84
N SER A 145 9.15 -11.49 -4.00
CA SER A 145 10.56 -11.41 -4.41
C SER A 145 10.89 -12.43 -5.50
N THR A 146 10.34 -13.65 -5.43
CA THR A 146 10.52 -14.65 -6.51
C THR A 146 9.89 -14.24 -7.84
N LEU A 147 8.89 -13.35 -7.81
CA LEU A 147 8.20 -12.85 -9.00
C LEU A 147 8.80 -11.55 -9.54
N ASP A 148 9.72 -10.90 -8.81
CA ASP A 148 10.46 -9.74 -9.28
C ASP A 148 11.54 -10.15 -10.29
N ARG A 149 11.15 -10.16 -11.56
CA ARG A 149 12.06 -10.45 -12.69
C ARG A 149 12.98 -9.27 -13.05
N THR A 150 12.71 -8.08 -12.50
CA THR A 150 13.38 -6.86 -12.90
C THR A 150 14.62 -6.57 -12.06
N GLY A 151 14.62 -6.95 -10.78
CA GLY A 151 15.74 -6.72 -9.86
C GLY A 151 16.17 -5.24 -9.74
N LYS A 152 15.35 -4.33 -10.26
CA LYS A 152 15.69 -2.93 -10.46
C LYS A 152 14.80 -2.09 -9.55
N LEU A 153 15.38 -1.66 -8.44
CA LEU A 153 14.76 -0.66 -7.57
C LEU A 153 14.51 0.60 -8.40
N THR A 154 13.26 0.77 -8.83
CA THR A 154 12.88 1.93 -9.64
C THR A 154 12.63 3.09 -8.68
N GLN A 155 13.70 3.83 -8.38
CA GLN A 155 13.65 5.05 -7.58
C GLN A 155 13.13 6.19 -8.45
N LYS A 156 12.02 6.81 -8.04
CA LYS A 156 11.53 8.01 -8.72
C LYS A 156 12.15 9.24 -8.08
N TYR A 157 13.20 9.77 -8.68
CA TYR A 157 13.69 11.11 -8.36
C TYR A 157 12.68 12.15 -8.87
N GLN A 158 12.11 12.94 -7.97
CA GLN A 158 11.32 14.12 -8.33
C GLN A 158 12.19 15.35 -8.13
N ALA A 159 12.52 16.04 -9.22
CA ALA A 159 13.08 17.38 -9.12
C ALA A 159 11.99 18.33 -8.60
N ARG A 160 12.35 19.15 -7.61
CA ARG A 160 11.50 20.24 -7.11
C ARG A 160 12.21 21.54 -7.42
N LEU A 161 11.59 22.41 -8.22
CA LEU A 161 12.06 23.78 -8.41
C LEU A 161 11.77 24.53 -7.10
N VAL A 162 12.82 25.00 -6.43
CA VAL A 162 12.70 25.91 -5.29
C VAL A 162 12.67 27.31 -5.89
N THR A 163 11.50 27.93 -5.90
CA THR A 163 11.34 29.32 -6.35
C THR A 163 11.55 30.27 -5.16
N GLY A 164 12.26 31.36 -5.37
CA GLY A 164 12.34 32.50 -4.46
C GLY A 164 11.02 33.28 -4.39
N SER A 165 11.08 34.44 -3.74
CA SER A 165 9.91 35.27 -3.44
C SER A 165 9.41 36.11 -4.62
N ASP A 166 10.20 36.24 -5.68
CA ASP A 166 9.92 37.14 -6.78
C ASP A 166 9.00 36.51 -7.83
N LYS A 167 8.22 37.38 -8.49
CA LYS A 167 7.28 36.95 -9.54
C LYS A 167 7.98 36.32 -10.75
N THR A 168 9.24 36.68 -10.97
CA THR A 168 10.14 36.13 -12.00
C THR A 168 11.56 36.22 -11.47
N GLU A 169 12.31 35.12 -11.53
CA GLU A 169 13.71 35.08 -11.12
C GLU A 169 14.53 34.21 -12.08
N LEU A 170 15.82 34.48 -12.16
CA LEU A 170 16.77 33.61 -12.85
C LEU A 170 17.11 32.43 -11.92
N VAL A 171 16.80 31.22 -12.38
CA VAL A 171 17.05 29.98 -11.62
C VAL A 171 18.55 29.63 -11.58
N SER A 172 19.35 30.21 -12.48
CA SER A 172 20.81 30.10 -12.50
C SER A 172 21.41 31.47 -12.85
N SER A 173 22.45 31.87 -12.12
CA SER A 173 23.23 33.09 -12.42
C SER A 173 24.24 32.89 -13.55
N GLU A 174 24.47 31.64 -13.96
CA GLU A 174 25.42 31.29 -15.01
C GLU A 174 24.79 30.42 -16.09
N ASP A 175 25.14 30.71 -17.33
CA ASP A 175 24.79 29.89 -18.47
C ASP A 175 25.59 28.58 -18.50
N THR A 176 25.01 27.58 -19.18
CA THR A 176 25.71 26.32 -19.45
C THR A 176 26.97 26.55 -20.30
N ALA A 177 28.00 25.71 -20.12
CA ALA A 177 29.28 25.86 -20.81
C ALA A 177 29.14 25.91 -22.35
N LEU A 178 28.18 25.17 -22.91
CA LEU A 178 27.81 25.19 -24.33
C LEU A 178 27.31 26.57 -24.79
N LEU A 179 26.50 27.23 -23.96
CA LEU A 179 26.00 28.58 -24.24
C LEU A 179 27.08 29.64 -24.03
N LYS A 180 27.92 29.52 -22.99
CA LYS A 180 29.04 30.46 -22.77
C LYS A 180 29.94 30.60 -24.01
N ALA A 181 30.24 29.49 -24.70
CA ALA A 181 31.05 29.51 -25.91
C ALA A 181 30.41 30.30 -27.08
N LEU A 182 29.08 30.41 -27.11
CA LEU A 182 28.32 31.11 -28.16
C LEU A 182 28.02 32.56 -27.80
N VAL A 183 28.01 32.90 -26.51
CA VAL A 183 27.62 34.22 -25.99
C VAL A 183 28.84 35.13 -25.72
N SER A 184 30.07 34.57 -25.71
CA SER A 184 31.32 35.32 -25.46
C SER A 184 31.83 36.20 -26.61
N ASN A 185 30.96 36.72 -27.48
CA ASN A 185 31.32 37.71 -28.51
C ASN A 185 30.54 39.01 -28.30
N SER A 186 31.07 39.85 -27.41
CA SER A 186 30.76 41.28 -27.45
C SER A 186 32.02 42.06 -27.11
N ASN A 187 32.50 42.76 -28.14
CA ASN A 187 33.62 43.69 -28.21
C ASN A 187 33.81 44.50 -26.92
N SER A 188 35.06 44.54 -26.46
CA SER A 188 35.57 45.62 -25.62
C SER A 188 35.28 46.97 -26.28
N ILE A 189 34.63 47.87 -25.55
CA ILE A 189 34.64 49.31 -25.81
C ILE A 189 35.85 49.88 -25.07
#